data_AF-A0A173DUN2-F1
#
_entry.id   AF-A0A173DUN2-F1
#
_cell.length_a   1.000
_cell.length_b   1.000
_cell.length_c   1.000
_cell.angle_alpha   90.00
_cell.angle_beta   90.00
_cell.angle_gamma   90.00
#
_symmetry.space_group_name_H-M   'P 1'
#
loop_
_entity.id
_entity.type
_entity.pdbx_description
1 polymer ?
#
loop_
_entity_poly.entity_id
_entity_poly.type
_entity_poly.pdbx_seq_one_letter_code
_entity_poly.pdbx_strand_id
1 'polypeptide(L)'
;SFDRGLQRFLGRDIMNIAINPQEYSDFVSKKAERAATVAGSYSATHYDPARPVRFFSYQLGDETVGLLRAGGPVRIKGETFREKFGRNDLTSVVDLRVTHPLVENAGDILLEYQLREDGDDPLILSKPGLPGMEPR
;
A
#
# COMPACT_ATOMS: atom_id res chain seq x y z
N SER A 1 -10.86 8.91 8.17
CA SER A 1 -9.69 8.32 8.85
C SER A 1 -9.27 7.09 8.08
N PHE A 2 -7.99 6.71 8.19
CA PHE A 2 -7.40 5.57 7.47
C PHE A 2 -8.18 4.27 7.71
N ASP A 3 -8.53 3.96 8.96
CA ASP A 3 -9.27 2.73 9.31
C ASP A 3 -10.66 2.68 8.69
N ARG A 4 -11.36 3.81 8.59
CA ARG A 4 -12.67 3.86 7.88
C ARG A 4 -12.50 3.55 6.39
N GLY A 5 -11.43 4.04 5.77
CA GLY A 5 -11.10 3.68 4.40
C GLY A 5 -10.81 2.18 4.27
N LEU A 6 -10.06 1.61 5.20
CA LEU A 6 -9.71 0.19 5.20
C LEU A 6 -10.96 -0.69 5.28
N GLN A 7 -11.93 -0.30 6.11
CA GLN A 7 -13.23 -0.97 6.20
C GLN A 7 -14.03 -0.88 4.90
N ARG A 8 -13.93 0.21 4.13
CA ARG A 8 -14.56 0.29 2.81
C ARG A 8 -13.98 -0.72 1.82
N PHE A 9 -12.68 -1.00 1.89
CA PHE A 9 -12.06 -2.05 1.07
C PHE A 9 -12.50 -3.48 1.40
N LEU A 10 -13.08 -3.68 2.58
CA LEU A 10 -13.72 -4.92 3.03
C LEU A 10 -15.26 -4.85 2.90
N GLY A 11 -15.76 -3.75 2.37
CA GLY A 11 -17.19 -3.44 2.30
C GLY A 11 -17.90 -4.16 1.16
N ARG A 12 -19.23 -4.00 1.17
CA ARG A 12 -20.11 -4.64 0.21
C ARG A 12 -19.85 -4.18 -1.23
N ASP A 13 -19.43 -2.94 -1.45
CA ASP A 13 -19.21 -2.40 -2.80
C ASP A 13 -18.04 -3.08 -3.51
N ILE A 14 -16.91 -3.26 -2.82
CA ILE A 14 -15.76 -4.02 -3.36
C ILE A 14 -16.14 -5.49 -3.58
N MET A 15 -16.86 -6.09 -2.64
CA MET A 15 -17.31 -7.47 -2.77
C MET A 15 -18.25 -7.65 -3.97
N ASN A 16 -19.16 -6.70 -4.20
CA ASN A 16 -20.05 -6.71 -5.35
C ASN A 16 -19.27 -6.65 -6.66
N ILE A 17 -18.23 -5.82 -6.76
CA ILE A 17 -17.36 -5.79 -7.94
C ILE A 17 -16.64 -7.14 -8.11
N ALA A 18 -16.15 -7.72 -7.01
CA ALA A 18 -15.40 -8.97 -7.03
C ALA A 18 -16.23 -10.18 -7.51
N ILE A 19 -17.51 -10.28 -7.13
CA ILE A 19 -18.36 -11.43 -7.46
C ILE A 19 -19.17 -11.28 -8.75
N ASN A 20 -19.13 -10.11 -9.40
CA ASN A 20 -19.92 -9.82 -10.61
C ASN A 20 -19.06 -9.54 -11.85
N PRO A 21 -18.25 -10.51 -12.32
CA PRO A 21 -17.38 -10.31 -13.50
C PRO A 21 -18.16 -10.07 -14.79
N GLN A 22 -19.43 -10.45 -14.86
CA GLN A 22 -20.28 -10.18 -16.03
C GLN A 22 -20.60 -8.68 -16.20
N GLU A 23 -20.60 -7.93 -15.10
CA GLU A 23 -20.83 -6.47 -15.11
C GLU A 23 -19.52 -5.69 -15.18
N TYR A 24 -18.48 -6.15 -14.48
CA TYR A 24 -17.23 -5.39 -14.29
C TYR A 24 -16.03 -5.91 -15.09
N SER A 25 -16.15 -7.05 -15.78
CA SER A 25 -15.06 -7.87 -16.34
C SER A 25 -14.24 -8.65 -15.31
N ASP A 26 -13.73 -9.81 -15.74
CA ASP A 26 -12.83 -10.65 -14.93
C ASP A 26 -11.63 -9.89 -14.37
N PHE A 27 -11.09 -8.94 -15.15
CA PHE A 27 -9.91 -8.19 -14.77
C PHE A 27 -10.17 -7.28 -13.56
N VAL A 28 -11.27 -6.52 -13.59
CA VAL A 28 -11.66 -5.62 -12.51
C VAL A 28 -12.12 -6.41 -11.28
N SER A 29 -12.89 -7.49 -11.48
CA SER A 29 -13.31 -8.35 -10.37
C SER A 29 -12.12 -8.96 -9.62
N LYS A 30 -11.07 -9.41 -10.34
CA LYS A 30 -9.82 -9.87 -9.73
C LYS A 30 -9.07 -8.76 -9.00
N LYS A 31 -9.12 -7.52 -9.49
CA LYS A 31 -8.57 -6.37 -8.74
C LYS A 31 -9.32 -6.13 -7.44
N ALA A 32 -10.64 -6.19 -7.47
CA ALA A 32 -11.48 -6.02 -6.29
C ALA A 32 -11.19 -7.10 -5.24
N GLU A 33 -11.09 -8.36 -5.66
CA GLU A 33 -10.70 -9.48 -4.80
C GLU A 33 -9.31 -9.27 -4.17
N ARG A 34 -8.33 -8.85 -4.97
CA ARG A 34 -6.98 -8.54 -4.48
C ARG A 34 -6.98 -7.37 -3.50
N ALA A 35 -7.75 -6.31 -3.79
CA ALA A 35 -7.86 -5.15 -2.91
C ALA A 35 -8.43 -5.55 -1.54
N ALA A 36 -9.49 -6.36 -1.52
CA ALA A 36 -10.07 -6.90 -0.28
C ALA A 36 -9.07 -7.81 0.45
N THR A 37 -8.36 -8.68 -0.27
CA THR A 37 -7.35 -9.58 0.31
C THR A 37 -6.21 -8.81 0.98
N VAL A 38 -5.70 -7.77 0.31
CA VAL A 38 -4.62 -6.91 0.83
C VAL A 38 -5.11 -6.13 2.06
N ALA A 39 -6.30 -5.53 2.00
CA ALA A 39 -6.90 -4.82 3.12
C ALA A 39 -7.15 -5.73 4.34
N GLY A 40 -7.63 -6.96 4.09
CA GLY A 40 -7.91 -7.96 5.12
C GLY A 40 -6.63 -8.47 5.78
N SER A 41 -5.62 -8.79 4.97
CA SER A 41 -4.30 -9.24 5.45
C SER A 41 -3.62 -8.17 6.32
N TYR A 42 -3.71 -6.90 5.90
CA TYR A 42 -3.21 -5.79 6.70
C TYR A 42 -3.96 -5.65 8.03
N SER A 43 -5.29 -5.77 8.02
CA SER A 43 -6.12 -5.68 9.23
C SER A 43 -5.76 -6.76 10.28
N ALA A 44 -5.27 -7.92 9.84
CA ALA A 44 -4.82 -9.00 10.71
C ALA A 44 -3.36 -8.86 11.19
N THR A 45 -2.59 -7.93 10.61
CA THR A 45 -1.16 -7.77 10.91
C THR A 45 -0.96 -6.93 12.17
N HIS A 46 -0.16 -7.46 13.10
CA HIS A 46 0.25 -6.72 14.30
C HIS A 46 1.55 -5.96 14.00
N TYR A 47 1.52 -4.64 14.16
CA TYR A 47 2.69 -3.80 13.98
C TYR A 47 3.21 -3.29 15.31
N ASP A 48 4.52 -3.17 15.41
CA ASP A 48 5.20 -2.52 16.53
C ASP A 48 4.77 -1.04 16.60
N PRO A 49 4.08 -0.61 17.68
CA PRO A 49 3.59 0.76 17.83
C PRO A 49 4.71 1.78 18.02
N ALA A 50 5.93 1.35 18.36
CA ALA A 50 7.09 2.23 18.51
C ALA A 50 7.70 2.64 17.16
N ARG A 51 7.32 2.01 16.05
CA ARG A 51 7.83 2.37 14.72
C ARG A 51 7.10 3.61 14.19
N PRO A 52 7.84 4.64 13.73
CA PRO A 52 7.21 5.77 13.06
C PRO A 52 6.50 5.30 11.79
N VAL A 53 5.26 5.76 11.60
CA VAL A 53 4.41 5.38 10.47
C VAL A 53 3.69 6.61 9.94
N ARG A 54 3.50 6.64 8.62
CA ARG A 54 2.74 7.65 7.91
C ARG A 54 1.58 6.99 7.18
N PHE A 55 0.43 7.65 7.25
CA PHE A 55 -0.81 7.17 6.66
C PHE A 55 -1.27 8.18 5.61
N PHE A 56 -1.52 7.69 4.41
CA PHE A 56 -1.98 8.47 3.28
C PHE A 56 -3.30 7.90 2.78
N SER A 57 -4.21 8.79 2.42
CA SER A 57 -5.49 8.43 1.82
C SER A 57 -5.77 9.34 0.64
N TYR A 58 -6.22 8.77 -0.46
CA TYR A 58 -6.65 9.52 -1.63
C TYR A 58 -8.18 9.45 -1.74
N GLN A 59 -8.82 10.61 -1.82
CA GLN A 59 -10.26 10.74 -1.94
C GLN A 59 -10.65 11.27 -3.32
N LEU A 60 -11.73 10.71 -3.87
CA LEU A 60 -12.44 11.26 -5.02
C LEU A 60 -13.87 11.56 -4.56
N GLY A 61 -14.17 12.85 -4.38
CA GLY A 61 -15.41 13.26 -3.71
C GLY A 61 -15.42 12.78 -2.25
N ASP A 62 -16.49 12.10 -1.85
CA ASP A 62 -16.66 11.48 -0.55
C ASP A 62 -16.15 10.02 -0.50
N GLU A 63 -15.61 9.51 -1.61
CA GLU A 63 -15.09 8.16 -1.72
C GLU A 63 -13.58 8.07 -1.48
N THR A 64 -13.18 7.16 -0.59
CA THR A 64 -11.76 6.84 -0.38
C THR A 64 -11.35 5.79 -1.39
N VAL A 65 -10.55 6.20 -2.37
CA VAL A 65 -10.20 5.38 -3.52
C VAL A 65 -8.77 4.83 -3.47
N GLY A 66 -7.99 5.25 -2.47
CA GLY A 66 -6.67 4.69 -2.24
C GLY A 66 -6.22 4.89 -0.81
N LEU A 67 -5.45 3.93 -0.32
CA LEU A 67 -4.78 3.98 0.97
C LEU A 67 -3.35 3.53 0.81
N LEU A 68 -2.44 4.25 1.46
CA LEU A 68 -1.04 3.87 1.55
C LEU A 68 -0.58 4.05 3.00
N ARG A 69 0.09 3.04 3.54
CA ARG A 69 0.84 3.14 4.79
C ARG A 69 2.30 2.89 4.50
N ALA A 70 3.14 3.83 4.95
CA ALA A 70 4.58 3.70 4.91
C ALA A 70 5.16 3.79 6.32
N GLY A 71 5.97 2.81 6.70
CA GLY A 71 6.88 2.92 7.84
C GLY A 71 8.00 3.92 7.57
N GLY A 72 8.57 4.45 8.64
CA GLY A 72 9.68 5.41 8.57
C GLY A 72 11.02 4.79 8.16
N PRO A 73 12.10 5.60 8.20
CA PRO A 73 13.38 5.19 7.67
C PRO A 73 13.92 3.93 8.36
N VAL A 74 14.43 3.00 7.56
CA VAL A 74 14.99 1.74 8.06
C VAL A 74 16.45 1.66 7.68
N ARG A 75 17.31 1.56 8.69
CA ARG A 75 18.75 1.37 8.48
C ARG A 75 19.04 -0.03 7.97
N ILE A 76 19.70 -0.12 6.83
CA ILE A 76 20.19 -1.35 6.21
C ILE A 76 21.65 -1.55 6.60
N LYS A 77 21.98 -2.76 7.05
CA LYS A 77 23.36 -3.16 7.36
C LYS A 77 23.99 -3.78 6.10
N GLY A 78 25.28 -3.52 5.91
CA GLY A 78 26.08 -4.15 4.85
C GLY A 78 26.74 -3.12 3.93
N GLU A 79 28.01 -3.38 3.57
CA GLU A 79 28.79 -2.44 2.76
C GLU A 79 28.29 -2.36 1.31
N THR A 80 27.76 -3.45 0.76
CA THR A 80 27.21 -3.50 -0.60
C THR A 80 26.04 -2.53 -0.81
N PHE A 81 25.19 -2.34 0.19
CA PHE A 81 24.07 -1.38 0.08
C PHE A 81 24.61 0.06 0.04
N ARG A 82 25.58 0.37 0.91
CA ARG A 82 26.28 1.66 0.93
C ARG A 82 26.97 1.96 -0.39
N GLU A 83 27.68 0.98 -0.96
CA GLU A 83 28.41 1.14 -2.22
C GLU A 83 27.47 1.42 -3.39
N LYS A 84 26.30 0.77 -3.42
CA LYS A 84 25.33 0.92 -4.51
C LYS A 84 24.55 2.24 -4.43
N PHE A 85 24.22 2.70 -3.24
CA PHE A 85 23.27 3.80 -3.05
C PHE A 85 23.87 5.04 -2.34
N GLY A 86 25.14 5.00 -1.92
CA GLY A 86 25.79 6.10 -1.19
C GLY A 86 25.26 6.34 0.22
N ARG A 87 24.29 5.54 0.68
CA ARG A 87 23.60 5.65 1.97
C ARG A 87 23.29 4.27 2.56
N ASN A 88 22.86 4.23 3.82
CA ASN A 88 22.65 2.99 4.58
C ASN A 88 21.23 2.84 5.09
N ASP A 89 20.27 3.49 4.45
CA ASP A 89 18.90 3.54 4.92
C ASP A 89 17.92 3.59 3.74
N LEU A 90 16.79 2.91 3.93
CA LEU A 90 15.58 3.13 3.16
C LEU A 90 14.87 4.34 3.74
N THR A 91 14.36 5.25 2.91
CA THR A 91 13.53 6.36 3.39
C THR A 91 12.16 5.90 3.86
N SER A 92 11.58 4.91 3.16
CA SER A 92 10.27 4.34 3.51
C SER A 92 10.16 2.86 3.23
N VAL A 93 9.34 2.19 4.05
CA VAL A 93 8.87 0.82 3.77
C VAL A 93 7.36 0.86 3.60
N VAL A 94 6.87 0.58 2.39
CA VAL A 94 5.43 0.52 2.12
C VAL A 94 4.90 -0.81 2.65
N ASP A 95 4.06 -0.73 3.68
CA ASP A 95 3.46 -1.88 4.35
C ASP A 95 2.08 -2.23 3.77
N LEU A 96 1.36 -1.22 3.28
CA LEU A 96 0.06 -1.37 2.66
C LEU A 96 -0.04 -0.36 1.52
N ARG A 97 -0.49 -0.84 0.36
CA ARG A 97 -1.00 -0.01 -0.72
C ARG A 97 -2.19 -0.72 -1.34
N VAL A 98 -3.37 -0.11 -1.24
CA VAL A 98 -4.62 -0.64 -1.78
C VAL A 98 -5.40 0.47 -2.47
N THR A 99 -6.01 0.15 -3.61
CA THR A 99 -6.72 1.10 -4.45
C THR A 99 -8.06 0.54 -4.87
N HIS A 100 -9.01 1.44 -5.11
CA HIS A 100 -10.32 1.07 -5.62
C HIS A 100 -10.15 0.43 -7.00
N PRO A 101 -10.81 -0.70 -7.29
CA PRO A 101 -10.59 -1.47 -8.52
C PRO A 101 -10.94 -0.72 -9.80
N LEU A 102 -11.71 0.36 -9.70
CA LEU A 102 -12.08 1.25 -10.81
C LEU A 102 -11.22 2.52 -10.92
N VAL A 103 -10.23 2.71 -10.04
CA VAL A 103 -9.40 3.92 -10.00
C VAL A 103 -7.92 3.54 -10.11
N GLU A 104 -7.49 3.31 -11.34
CA GLU A 104 -6.15 2.78 -11.67
C GLU A 104 -5.00 3.62 -11.11
N ASN A 105 -5.10 4.94 -11.22
CA ASN A 105 -4.02 5.86 -10.88
C ASN A 105 -3.92 6.19 -9.38
N ALA A 106 -4.89 5.79 -8.55
CA ALA A 106 -4.92 6.15 -7.13
C ALA A 106 -3.65 5.69 -6.39
N GLY A 107 -3.12 4.53 -6.77
CA GLY A 107 -1.93 3.94 -6.13
C GLY A 107 -0.65 4.68 -6.49
N ASP A 108 -0.54 5.13 -7.74
CA ASP A 108 0.61 5.88 -8.24
C ASP A 108 0.60 7.30 -7.68
N ILE A 109 -0.57 7.95 -7.59
CA ILE A 109 -0.72 9.26 -6.96
C ILE A 109 -0.28 9.21 -5.49
N LEU A 110 -0.70 8.18 -4.74
CA LEU A 110 -0.29 8.00 -3.36
C LEU A 110 1.20 7.74 -3.23
N LEU A 111 1.77 6.93 -4.12
CA LEU A 111 3.20 6.66 -4.12
C LEU A 111 3.99 7.94 -4.41
N GLU A 112 3.62 8.68 -5.44
CA GLU A 112 4.25 9.94 -5.82
C GLU A 112 4.21 10.96 -4.66
N TYR A 113 3.06 11.09 -4.00
CA TYR A 113 2.93 11.98 -2.85
C TYR A 113 3.86 11.55 -1.71
N GLN A 114 3.91 10.25 -1.42
CA GLN A 114 4.81 9.70 -0.40
C GLN A 114 6.29 9.92 -0.77
N LEU A 115 6.68 9.72 -2.03
CA LEU A 115 8.05 9.92 -2.51
C LEU A 115 8.50 11.37 -2.36
N ARG A 116 7.62 12.35 -2.61
CA ARG A 116 7.92 13.78 -2.39
C ARG A 116 8.18 14.10 -0.93
N GLU A 117 7.45 13.46 -0.01
CA GLU A 117 7.69 13.59 1.44
C GLU A 117 9.01 12.93 1.89
N ASP A 118 9.58 12.03 1.09
CA ASP A 118 10.87 11.40 1.34
C ASP A 118 12.08 12.20 0.79
N GLY A 119 11.84 13.24 -0.01
CA GLY A 119 12.86 14.14 -0.56
C GLY A 119 13.39 13.76 -1.95
N ASP A 120 14.57 14.27 -2.29
CA ASP A 120 15.09 14.26 -3.68
C ASP A 120 15.61 12.90 -4.17
N ASP A 121 15.97 11.99 -3.25
CA ASP A 121 16.52 10.65 -3.56
C ASP A 121 15.88 9.55 -2.68
N PRO A 122 14.57 9.27 -2.85
CA PRO A 122 13.86 8.32 -2.01
C PRO A 122 14.25 6.88 -2.34
N LEU A 123 14.58 6.09 -1.30
CA LEU A 123 14.79 4.65 -1.41
C LEU A 123 13.66 3.93 -0.69
N ILE A 124 12.72 3.42 -1.48
CA ILE A 124 11.54 2.73 -0.97
C ILE A 124 11.67 1.21 -1.06
N LEU A 125 11.17 0.52 -0.05
CA LEU A 125 10.90 -0.91 -0.13
C LEU A 125 9.40 -1.14 -0.18
N SER A 126 8.90 -1.54 -1.34
CA SER A 126 7.51 -1.98 -1.48
C SER A 126 7.40 -3.47 -1.24
N LYS A 127 6.83 -3.90 -0.12
CA LYS A 127 6.54 -5.32 0.09
C LYS A 127 5.38 -5.73 -0.83
N PRO A 128 5.51 -6.77 -1.66
CA PRO A 128 4.36 -7.29 -2.36
C PRO A 128 3.44 -7.96 -1.35
N GLY A 129 2.14 -7.64 -1.41
CA GLY A 129 1.15 -8.24 -0.53
C GLY A 129 0.76 -9.63 -1.00
N LEU A 130 1.59 -10.65 -0.75
CA LEU A 130 1.22 -12.09 -0.73
C LEU A 130 2.30 -12.93 0.02
N PRO A 131 1.95 -14.08 0.62
CA PRO A 131 2.86 -14.90 1.44
C PRO A 131 4.02 -15.50 0.64
N GLY A 132 5.23 -15.51 1.21
CA GLY A 132 6.46 -16.07 0.61
C GLY A 132 7.62 -15.08 0.45
N MET A 133 7.41 -13.81 0.78
CA MET A 133 8.46 -12.78 0.77
C MET A 133 8.91 -12.39 2.19
N GLU A 134 9.57 -13.32 2.86
CA GLU A 134 10.52 -12.95 3.92
C GLU A 134 11.85 -12.58 3.26
N PRO A 135 12.55 -11.50 3.68
CA PRO A 135 13.98 -11.40 3.42
C PRO A 135 14.65 -12.59 4.10
N ARG A 136 15.24 -13.48 3.31
CA ARG A 136 16.26 -14.41 3.83
C ARG A 136 17.55 -13.64 4.11
#